data_AF-A0A6N8B0Y2-F1
#
_entry.id   AF-A0A6N8B0Y2-F1
#
_cell.length_a   1.000
_cell.length_b   1.000
_cell.length_c   1.000
_cell.angle_alpha   90.00
_cell.angle_beta   90.00
_cell.angle_gamma   90.00
#
_symmetry.space_group_name_H-M   'P 1'
#
loop_
_entity.id
_entity.type
_entity.pdbx_description
1 polymer ?
#
loop_
_entity_poly.entity_id
_entity_poly.type
_entity_poly.pdbx_seq_one_letter_code
_entity_poly.pdbx_strand_id
1 'polypeptide(L)'
;MSRMRFNSLNEFQDYLEKQGDKTMEFRAIPISGEPEEFYYDGHKKVVTRNEDGKMFDNVEDFLCYTFQCDEEGYTHTEHVDVELKIQ
;
A
#
# COMPACT_ATOMS: atom_id res chain seq x y z
N MET A 1 -8.29 15.46 3.06
CA MET A 1 -7.61 14.16 2.85
C MET A 1 -6.79 13.86 4.09
N SER A 2 -6.86 12.65 4.63
CA SER A 2 -6.05 12.24 5.79
C SER A 2 -4.77 11.60 5.29
N ARG A 3 -3.62 12.05 5.79
CA ARG A 3 -2.29 11.49 5.49
C ARG A 3 -1.78 10.73 6.70
N MET A 4 -1.40 9.48 6.52
CA MET A 4 -0.84 8.60 7.54
C MET A 4 0.56 8.18 7.12
N ARG A 5 1.45 7.96 8.08
CA ARG A 5 2.80 7.47 7.85
C ARG A 5 2.92 6.06 8.38
N PHE A 6 3.44 5.16 7.56
CA PHE A 6 3.77 3.80 7.97
C PHE A 6 5.29 3.62 7.93
N ASN A 7 5.87 3.20 9.05
CA ASN A 7 7.33 3.04 9.20
C ASN A 7 7.77 1.59 9.06
N SER A 8 6.85 0.68 8.76
CA SER A 8 7.14 -0.73 8.51
C SER A 8 6.04 -1.39 7.69
N LEU A 9 6.39 -2.51 7.04
CA LEU A 9 5.45 -3.38 6.33
C LEU A 9 4.31 -3.81 7.26
N ASN A 10 4.64 -4.26 8.48
CA ASN A 10 3.66 -4.76 9.46
C ASN A 10 2.65 -3.69 9.87
N GLU A 11 3.10 -2.44 10.09
CA GLU A 11 2.20 -1.35 10.47
C GLU A 11 1.16 -1.08 9.38
N PHE A 12 1.58 -1.11 8.12
CA PHE A 12 0.69 -0.90 6.99
C PHE A 12 -0.20 -2.13 6.72
N GLN A 13 0.34 -3.34 6.88
CA GLN A 13 -0.44 -4.58 6.81
C GLN A 13 -1.58 -4.58 7.83
N ASP A 14 -1.26 -4.32 9.10
CA ASP A 14 -2.23 -4.26 10.20
C ASP A 14 -3.33 -3.23 9.90
N TYR A 15 -2.97 -2.11 9.27
CA TYR A 15 -3.93 -1.08 8.88
C TYR A 15 -4.91 -1.59 7.80
N LEU A 16 -4.41 -2.28 6.78
CA LEU A 16 -5.24 -2.88 5.72
C LEU A 16 -6.15 -3.97 6.29
N GLU A 17 -5.62 -4.85 7.14
CA GLU A 17 -6.40 -5.91 7.79
C GLU A 17 -7.52 -5.36 8.67
N LYS A 18 -7.28 -4.24 9.37
CA LYS A 18 -8.30 -3.55 10.18
C LYS A 18 -9.42 -2.94 9.34
N GLN A 19 -9.26 -2.80 8.03
CA GLN A 19 -10.37 -2.38 7.16
C GLN A 19 -11.43 -3.50 6.99
N GLY A 20 -11.08 -4.75 7.28
CA GLY A 20 -11.95 -5.90 7.04
C GLY A 20 -12.30 -6.04 5.57
N ASP A 21 -13.58 -6.26 5.25
CA ASP A 21 -14.05 -6.46 3.87
C ASP A 21 -14.30 -5.16 3.10
N LYS A 22 -13.87 -4.01 3.64
CA LYS A 22 -14.09 -2.71 2.99
C LYS A 22 -13.20 -2.54 1.76
N THR A 23 -13.67 -1.70 0.86
CA THR A 23 -12.90 -1.24 -0.30
C THR A 23 -12.35 0.15 -0.03
N MET A 24 -11.15 0.45 -0.52
CA MET A 24 -10.50 1.72 -0.25
C MET A 24 -9.65 2.16 -1.44
N GLU A 25 -9.76 3.43 -1.80
CA GLU A 25 -8.80 4.08 -2.68
C GLU A 25 -7.83 4.93 -1.87
N PHE A 26 -6.56 4.82 -2.20
CA PHE A 26 -5.52 5.57 -1.54
C PHE A 26 -4.35 5.85 -2.48
N ARG A 27 -3.53 6.82 -2.09
CA ARG A 27 -2.30 7.17 -2.77
C ARG A 27 -1.13 6.84 -1.86
N ALA A 28 -0.19 6.01 -2.32
CA ALA A 28 1.04 5.73 -1.60
C ALA A 28 2.16 6.64 -2.12
N ILE A 29 2.90 7.24 -1.20
CA ILE A 29 3.95 8.23 -1.43
C ILE A 29 5.23 7.67 -0.80
N PRO A 30 6.10 7.00 -1.59
CA PRO A 30 7.40 6.54 -1.09
C PRO A 30 8.33 7.74 -0.82
N ILE A 31 9.42 7.53 -0.07
CA ILE A 31 10.44 8.58 0.16
C ILE A 31 11.09 9.01 -1.16
N SER A 32 11.32 8.05 -2.05
CA SER A 32 11.93 8.25 -3.37
C SER A 32 11.03 7.66 -4.44
N GLY A 33 10.83 8.38 -5.54
CA GLY A 33 9.93 7.99 -6.63
C GLY A 33 8.67 8.84 -6.67
N GLU A 34 7.79 8.50 -7.61
CA GLU A 34 6.52 9.20 -7.82
C GLU A 34 5.41 8.55 -6.98
N PRO A 35 4.48 9.34 -6.42
CA PRO A 35 3.32 8.79 -5.76
C PRO A 35 2.39 8.03 -6.73
N GLU A 36 1.90 6.88 -6.30
CA GLU A 36 1.02 6.02 -7.09
C GLU A 36 -0.33 5.83 -6.40
N GLU A 37 -1.36 5.54 -7.20
CA GLU A 37 -2.72 5.36 -6.74
C GLU A 37 -3.13 3.89 -6.77
N PHE A 38 -3.81 3.45 -5.72
CA PHE A 38 -4.17 2.06 -5.50
C PHE A 38 -5.61 1.93 -5.04
N TYR A 39 -6.17 0.77 -5.37
CA TYR A 39 -7.44 0.28 -4.89
C TYR A 39 -7.22 -1.01 -4.09
N TYR A 40 -7.68 -1.02 -2.84
CA TYR A 40 -7.73 -2.21 -1.99
C TYR A 40 -9.14 -2.80 -1.97
N ASP A 41 -9.25 -4.09 -2.26
CA ASP A 41 -10.45 -4.91 -2.08
C ASP A 41 -10.25 -5.80 -0.85
N GLY A 42 -10.82 -5.41 0.29
CA GLY A 42 -10.67 -6.14 1.55
C GLY A 42 -11.29 -7.54 1.54
N HIS A 43 -12.38 -7.74 0.80
CA HIS A 43 -13.02 -9.05 0.67
C HIS A 43 -12.11 -10.04 -0.07
N LYS A 44 -11.42 -9.59 -1.12
CA LYS A 44 -10.46 -10.41 -1.86
C LYS A 44 -9.05 -10.40 -1.27
N LYS A 45 -8.75 -9.45 -0.38
CA LYS A 45 -7.40 -9.14 0.12
C LYS A 45 -6.42 -8.88 -1.03
N VAL A 46 -6.86 -8.10 -2.01
CA VAL A 46 -6.06 -7.77 -3.20
C VAL A 46 -5.88 -6.27 -3.30
N VAL A 47 -4.68 -5.84 -3.70
CA VAL A 47 -4.40 -4.47 -4.08
C VAL A 47 -4.24 -4.40 -5.60
N THR A 48 -4.82 -3.37 -6.21
CA THR A 48 -4.71 -3.07 -7.65
C THR A 48 -4.13 -1.69 -7.82
N ARG A 49 -3.13 -1.54 -8.69
CA ARG A 49 -2.62 -0.24 -9.09
C ARG A 49 -3.55 0.39 -10.14
N ASN A 50 -3.96 1.63 -9.91
CA ASN A 50 -4.96 2.28 -10.74
C ASN A 50 -4.44 2.69 -12.12
N GLU A 51 -3.13 2.97 -12.26
CA GLU A 51 -2.53 3.43 -13.52
C GLU A 51 -2.67 2.39 -14.66
N ASP A 52 -2.36 1.13 -14.37
CA ASP A 52 -2.28 0.06 -15.36
C ASP A 52 -3.21 -1.13 -15.06
N GLY A 53 -3.97 -1.07 -13.96
CA GLY A 53 -4.83 -2.16 -13.51
C GLY A 53 -4.05 -3.38 -13.01
N LYS A 54 -2.74 -3.26 -12.76
CA LYS A 54 -1.93 -4.37 -12.26
C LYS A 54 -2.41 -4.78 -10.87
N MET A 55 -2.80 -6.03 -10.74
CA MET A 55 -3.14 -6.65 -9.47
C MET A 55 -1.88 -7.25 -8.85
N PHE A 56 -1.68 -7.05 -7.55
CA PHE A 56 -0.66 -7.75 -6.78
C PHE A 56 -1.19 -9.12 -6.38
N ASP A 57 -0.32 -10.13 -6.35
CA ASP A 57 -0.73 -11.51 -6.04
C ASP A 57 -1.23 -11.63 -4.59
N ASN A 58 -0.69 -10.82 -3.69
CA ASN A 58 -1.12 -10.68 -2.30
C ASN A 58 -0.76 -9.30 -1.73
N VAL A 59 -1.17 -9.04 -0.49
CA VAL A 59 -0.87 -7.77 0.22
C VAL A 59 0.61 -7.61 0.50
N GLU A 60 1.35 -8.68 0.80
CA GLU A 60 2.78 -8.65 1.09
C GLU A 60 3.59 -8.15 -0.12
N ASP A 61 3.27 -8.61 -1.33
CA ASP A 61 3.91 -8.14 -2.57
C ASP A 61 3.67 -6.65 -2.80
N PHE A 62 2.45 -6.17 -2.52
CA PHE A 62 2.13 -4.74 -2.56
C PHE A 62 2.95 -3.95 -1.53
N LEU A 63 3.06 -4.46 -0.30
CA LEU A 63 3.82 -3.79 0.76
C LEU A 63 5.31 -3.73 0.40
N CYS A 64 5.88 -4.83 -0.09
CA CYS A 64 7.26 -4.90 -0.56
C CYS A 64 7.53 -3.95 -1.73
N TYR A 65 6.62 -3.90 -2.71
CA TYR A 65 6.68 -2.93 -3.80
C TYR A 65 6.72 -1.49 -3.28
N THR A 66 5.80 -1.17 -2.37
CA THR A 66 5.61 0.18 -1.83
C THR A 66 6.78 0.62 -0.95
N PHE A 67 7.38 -0.32 -0.20
CA PHE A 67 8.58 -0.09 0.62
C PHE A 67 9.91 -0.34 -0.13
N GLN A 68 9.84 -0.61 -1.44
CA GLN A 68 11.00 -0.82 -2.31
C GLN A 68 11.94 -1.91 -1.79
N CYS A 69 11.39 -3.04 -1.36
CA CYS A 69 12.20 -4.13 -0.82
C CYS A 69 13.22 -4.67 -1.83
N ASP A 70 14.35 -5.17 -1.33
CA ASP A 70 15.30 -5.96 -2.11
C ASP A 70 14.82 -7.41 -2.35
N GLU A 71 15.64 -8.20 -3.04
CA GLU A 71 15.38 -9.61 -3.32
C GLU A 71 15.34 -10.49 -2.05
N GLU A 72 15.88 -10.01 -0.93
CA GLU A 72 15.84 -10.68 0.38
C GLU A 72 14.64 -10.23 1.23
N GLY A 73 13.88 -9.22 0.78
CA GLY A 73 12.69 -8.69 1.46
C GLY A 73 12.96 -7.52 2.42
N TYR A 74 14.17 -6.96 2.44
CA TYR A 74 14.50 -5.82 3.31
C TYR A 74 14.06 -4.49 2.68
N THR A 75 13.36 -3.66 3.47
CA THR A 75 12.84 -2.36 3.01
C THR A 75 13.97 -1.37 2.72
N HIS A 76 13.92 -0.68 1.57
CA HIS A 76 14.87 0.40 1.24
C HIS A 76 14.37 1.80 1.60
N THR A 77 13.14 1.93 2.07
CA THR A 77 12.58 3.18 2.57
C THR A 77 12.28 3.08 4.06
N GLU A 78 12.55 4.15 4.80
CA GLU A 78 12.26 4.22 6.24
C GLU A 78 10.75 4.31 6.53
N HIS A 79 10.00 4.87 5.58
CA HIS A 79 8.56 5.00 5.68
C HIS A 79 7.89 5.15 4.32
N VAL A 80 6.57 4.97 4.31
CA VAL A 80 5.70 5.36 3.22
C VAL A 80 4.57 6.20 3.80
N ASP A 81 4.28 7.32 3.14
CA ASP A 81 3.12 8.13 3.46
C ASP A 81 1.93 7.71 2.60
N VAL A 82 0.75 7.63 3.19
CA VAL A 82 -0.49 7.19 2.52
C VAL A 82 -1.56 8.25 2.69
N GLU A 83 -2.15 8.67 1.58
CA GLU A 83 -3.27 9.59 1.55
C GLU A 83 -4.54 8.85 1.17
N LEU A 84 -5.51 8.82 2.08
CA LEU A 84 -6.82 8.23 1.78
C LEU A 84 -7.62 9.15 0.88
N LYS A 85 -8.15 8.59 -0.22
CA LYS A 85 -9.18 9.26 -1.00
C LYS A 85 -10.51 9.03 -0.28
N ILE A 86 -11.07 10.12 0.25
CA ILE A 86 -12.41 10.09 0.84
C ILE A 86 -13.38 9.95 -0.34
N GLN A 87 -14.15 8.85 -0.37
CA GLN A 87 -15.29 8.69 -1.27
C GLN A 87 -16.48 9.53 -0.79
#